data_AF-A0A0D2KAF4-F1
#
_entry.id   AF-A0A0D2KAF4-F1
#
_cell.length_a   1.000
_cell.length_b   1.000
_cell.length_c   1.000
_cell.angle_alpha   90.00
_cell.angle_beta   90.00
_cell.angle_gamma   90.00
#
_symmetry.space_group_name_H-M   'P 1'
#
loop_
_entity.id
_entity.type
_entity.pdbx_description
1 polymer ?
#
loop_
_entity_poly.entity_id
_entity_poly.type
_entity_poly.pdbx_seq_one_letter_code
_entity_poly.pdbx_strand_id
1 'polypeptide(L)'
;MAPTVLGASQQLPGEFAAYYIDQLTSTVRDEIASCSERAYASLTLGDTQRLMMFKSAKEAAAYAEQRGWEVKGDLVSFGARGAAGDGMDVDGAEGGGGGGAGAAGVALIQNALMYAKELERIV
;
A
#
# COMPACT_ATOMS: atom_id res chain seq x y z
N MET A 1 8.83 -25.13 -13.66
CA MET A 1 8.50 -23.76 -13.22
C MET A 1 7.21 -23.38 -13.94
N ALA A 2 6.09 -23.25 -13.22
CA ALA A 2 4.80 -22.97 -13.84
C ALA A 2 4.80 -21.55 -14.45
N PRO A 3 4.18 -21.34 -15.63
CA PRO A 3 4.07 -20.01 -16.21
C PRO A 3 3.21 -19.14 -15.28
N THR A 4 3.75 -18.03 -14.81
CA THR A 4 2.96 -17.02 -14.11
C THR A 4 1.94 -16.43 -15.08
N VAL A 5 0.82 -15.91 -14.59
CA VAL A 5 -0.22 -15.30 -15.44
C VAL A 5 0.34 -14.20 -16.36
N LEU A 6 1.33 -13.44 -15.87
CA LEU A 6 2.07 -12.44 -16.62
C LEU A 6 3.01 -13.04 -17.68
N GLY A 7 3.50 -14.27 -17.50
CA GLY A 7 4.29 -15.00 -18.51
C GLY A 7 3.42 -15.67 -19.57
N ALA A 8 2.23 -16.13 -19.19
CA ALA A 8 1.26 -16.78 -20.09
C ALA A 8 0.68 -15.82 -21.14
N SER A 9 0.70 -14.51 -20.85
CA SER A 9 0.40 -13.43 -21.81
C SER A 9 1.14 -13.57 -23.15
N GLN A 10 2.39 -14.06 -23.11
CA GLN A 10 3.28 -14.14 -24.26
C GLN A 10 3.05 -15.40 -25.12
N GLN A 11 2.22 -16.35 -24.66
CA GLN A 11 2.03 -17.66 -25.31
C GLN A 11 0.65 -17.85 -25.95
N LEU A 12 -0.22 -16.84 -25.95
CA LEU A 12 -1.57 -16.98 -26.50
C LEU A 12 -1.63 -16.61 -27.99
N PRO A 13 -1.95 -17.56 -28.90
CA PRO A 13 -2.20 -17.26 -30.30
C PRO A 13 -3.61 -16.66 -30.45
N GLY A 14 -3.70 -15.35 -30.62
CA GLY A 14 -4.95 -14.66 -30.95
C GLY A 14 -4.81 -13.14 -30.85
N GLU A 15 -5.07 -12.41 -31.94
CA GLU A 15 -4.97 -10.94 -32.00
C GLU A 15 -5.86 -10.24 -30.96
N PHE A 16 -7.04 -10.80 -30.69
CA PHE A 16 -7.96 -10.31 -29.66
C PHE A 16 -7.47 -10.61 -28.24
N ALA A 17 -6.81 -11.76 -28.03
CA ALA A 17 -6.27 -12.12 -26.73
C ALA A 17 -5.13 -11.16 -26.34
N ALA A 18 -4.28 -10.76 -27.28
CA ALA A 18 -3.20 -9.81 -27.04
C ALA A 18 -3.71 -8.46 -26.49
N TYR A 19 -4.81 -7.94 -27.03
CA TYR A 19 -5.40 -6.67 -26.58
C TYR A 19 -5.89 -6.73 -25.12
N TYR A 20 -6.67 -7.75 -24.77
CA TYR A 20 -7.19 -7.88 -23.40
C TYR A 20 -6.10 -8.23 -22.39
N ILE A 21 -5.09 -8.98 -22.82
CA ILE A 21 -3.95 -9.37 -21.99
C ILE A 21 -3.05 -8.18 -21.69
N ASP A 22 -2.85 -7.26 -22.64
CA ASP A 22 -2.09 -6.03 -22.40
C ASP A 22 -2.81 -5.15 -21.35
N GLN A 23 -4.13 -4.98 -21.50
CA GLN A 23 -4.94 -4.27 -20.53
C GLN A 23 -4.90 -4.94 -19.16
N LEU A 24 -5.07 -6.26 -19.08
CA LEU A 24 -4.99 -7.01 -17.83
C LEU A 24 -3.60 -6.88 -17.19
N THR A 25 -2.54 -6.94 -18.00
CA THR A 25 -1.15 -6.80 -17.53
C THR A 25 -0.91 -5.43 -16.91
N SER A 26 -1.45 -4.37 -17.52
CA SER A 26 -1.37 -3.01 -16.96
C SER A 26 -2.08 -2.94 -15.60
N THR A 27 -3.30 -3.45 -15.49
CA THR A 27 -4.10 -3.41 -14.26
C THR A 27 -3.48 -4.24 -13.15
N VAL A 28 -3.04 -5.47 -13.45
CA VAL A 28 -2.37 -6.34 -12.46
C VAL A 28 -1.07 -5.69 -11.98
N ARG A 29 -0.32 -5.04 -12.86
CA ARG A 29 0.90 -4.33 -12.49
C ARG A 29 0.61 -3.14 -11.58
N ASP A 30 -0.46 -2.39 -11.85
CA ASP A 30 -0.90 -1.28 -11.00
C ASP A 30 -1.33 -1.76 -9.60
N GLU A 31 -2.03 -2.89 -9.51
CA GLU A 31 -2.41 -3.49 -8.22
C GLU A 31 -1.20 -4.02 -7.45
N ILE A 32 -0.22 -4.64 -8.13
CA ILE A 32 1.05 -5.05 -7.50
C ILE A 32 1.79 -3.83 -6.96
N ALA A 33 1.82 -2.72 -7.70
CA ALA A 33 2.43 -1.47 -7.25
C ALA A 33 1.71 -0.88 -6.03
N SER A 34 0.38 -0.78 -6.06
CA SER A 34 -0.45 -0.33 -4.91
C SER A 34 -0.29 -1.22 -3.68
N CYS A 35 -0.14 -2.54 -3.87
CA CYS A 35 0.16 -3.47 -2.79
C CYS A 35 1.58 -3.25 -2.24
N SER A 36 2.56 -3.03 -3.13
CA SER A 36 3.96 -2.80 -2.76
C SER A 36 4.14 -1.53 -1.94
N GLU A 37 3.43 -0.46 -2.30
CA GLU A 37 3.38 0.81 -1.55
C GLU A 37 2.84 0.64 -0.12
N ARG A 38 1.93 -0.32 0.09
CA ARG A 38 1.35 -0.63 1.41
C ARG A 38 2.22 -1.61 2.21
N ALA A 39 2.85 -2.55 1.53
CA ALA A 39 3.61 -3.63 2.16
C ALA A 39 5.04 -3.21 2.54
N TYR A 40 5.65 -2.30 1.79
CA TYR A 40 7.06 -1.95 1.94
C TYR A 40 7.27 -0.44 2.04
N ALA A 41 8.16 -0.01 2.94
CA ALA A 41 8.64 1.37 2.99
C ALA A 41 9.67 1.66 1.87
N SER A 42 10.50 0.68 1.55
CA SER A 42 11.51 0.77 0.50
C SER A 42 11.87 -0.62 -0.04
N LEU A 43 12.25 -0.71 -1.31
CA LEU A 43 12.65 -1.95 -1.96
C LEU A 43 13.85 -1.70 -2.89
N THR A 44 14.71 -2.69 -3.08
CA THR A 44 15.83 -2.56 -4.02
C THR A 44 15.32 -2.53 -5.47
N LEU A 45 16.06 -1.91 -6.38
CA LEU A 45 15.69 -1.85 -7.79
C LEU A 45 15.62 -3.25 -8.41
N GLY A 46 16.52 -4.16 -8.00
CA GLY A 46 16.53 -5.56 -8.42
C GLY A 46 15.30 -6.35 -7.95
N ASP A 47 14.85 -6.13 -6.71
CA ASP A 47 13.65 -6.78 -6.19
C ASP A 47 12.38 -6.18 -6.79
N THR A 48 12.36 -4.85 -6.98
CA THR A 48 11.25 -4.14 -7.65
C THR A 48 11.08 -4.64 -9.09
N GLN A 49 12.20 -4.82 -9.81
CA GLN A 49 12.23 -5.38 -11.15
C GLN A 49 11.64 -6.81 -11.18
N ARG A 50 12.04 -7.67 -10.25
CA ARG A 50 11.53 -9.05 -10.15
C ARG A 50 10.05 -9.09 -9.78
N LEU A 51 9.62 -8.26 -8.83
CA LEU A 51 8.25 -8.21 -8.32
C LEU A 51 7.26 -7.75 -9.39
N MET A 52 7.62 -6.71 -10.15
CA MET A 52 6.78 -6.13 -11.20
C MET A 52 7.03 -6.73 -12.58
N MET A 53 7.92 -7.73 -12.66
CA MET A 53 8.30 -8.46 -13.87
C MET A 53 8.74 -7.54 -15.03
N PHE A 54 9.49 -6.48 -14.71
CA PHE A 54 10.08 -5.60 -15.72
C PHE A 54 11.25 -6.30 -16.44
N LYS A 55 11.45 -5.96 -17.73
CA LYS A 55 12.54 -6.53 -18.53
C LYS A 55 13.89 -5.91 -18.17
N SER A 56 13.89 -4.68 -17.68
CA SER A 56 15.09 -3.94 -17.29
C SER A 56 14.88 -3.13 -16.03
N ALA A 57 15.93 -2.98 -15.23
CA ALA A 57 15.98 -2.06 -14.10
C ALA A 57 15.65 -0.60 -14.50
N LYS A 58 15.94 -0.22 -15.76
CA LYS A 58 15.61 1.11 -16.28
C LYS A 58 14.10 1.33 -16.44
N GLU A 59 13.36 0.29 -16.84
CA GLU A 59 11.89 0.35 -16.91
C GLU A 59 11.28 0.49 -15.52
N ALA A 60 11.84 -0.22 -14.53
CA ALA A 60 11.42 -0.12 -13.14
C ALA A 60 11.64 1.30 -12.58
N ALA A 61 12.78 1.93 -12.88
CA ALA A 61 13.06 3.30 -12.48
C ALA A 61 12.12 4.32 -13.15
N ALA A 62 11.85 4.18 -14.45
CA ALA A 62 10.90 5.05 -15.15
C ALA A 62 9.47 4.91 -14.59
N TYR A 63 9.06 3.69 -14.23
CA TYR A 63 7.78 3.44 -13.59
C TYR A 63 7.70 4.02 -12.17
N ALA A 64 8.80 3.93 -11.42
CA ALA A 64 8.92 4.57 -10.10
C ALA A 64 8.75 6.09 -10.20
N GLU A 65 9.39 6.73 -11.17
CA GLU A 65 9.24 8.17 -11.43
C GLU A 65 7.79 8.54 -11.81
N GLN A 66 7.12 7.73 -12.65
CA GLN A 66 5.72 7.95 -13.04
C GLN A 66 4.76 7.91 -11.84
N ARG A 67 5.05 7.04 -10.86
CA ARG A 67 4.28 6.91 -9.62
C ARG A 67 4.69 7.91 -8.53
N GLY A 68 5.79 8.65 -8.73
CA GLY A 68 6.32 9.59 -7.74
C GLY A 68 7.09 8.92 -6.59
N TRP A 69 7.62 7.72 -6.79
CA TRP A 69 8.52 7.07 -5.83
C TRP A 69 9.92 7.67 -5.91
N GLU A 70 10.61 7.72 -4.77
CA GLU A 70 11.95 8.30 -4.72
C GLU A 70 13.00 7.21 -4.99
N VAL A 71 13.80 7.37 -6.04
CA VAL A 71 14.88 6.43 -6.40
C VAL A 71 16.22 6.98 -5.91
N LYS A 72 16.76 6.38 -4.84
CA LYS A 72 18.09 6.67 -4.30
C LYS A 72 19.06 5.57 -4.70
N GLY A 73 19.66 5.71 -5.88
CA GLY A 73 20.62 4.75 -6.42
C GLY A 73 19.95 3.40 -6.72
N ASP A 74 20.18 2.42 -5.86
CA ASP A 74 19.62 1.06 -5.98
C ASP A 74 18.39 0.83 -5.07
N LEU A 75 17.97 1.85 -4.31
CA LEU A 75 16.83 1.76 -3.40
C LEU A 75 15.68 2.65 -3.87
N VAL A 76 14.52 2.05 -4.06
CA VAL A 76 13.25 2.73 -4.33
C VAL A 76 12.51 2.90 -3.01
N SER A 77 12.28 4.14 -2.60
CA SER A 77 11.44 4.46 -1.45
C SER A 77 10.01 4.67 -1.94
N PHE A 78 9.09 3.82 -1.48
CA PHE A 78 7.67 4.10 -1.63
C PHE A 78 7.36 5.23 -0.67
N GLY A 79 6.77 6.31 -1.17
CA GLY A 79 6.36 7.43 -0.33
C GLY A 79 5.37 6.89 0.68
N ALA A 80 5.87 6.59 1.89
CA ALA A 80 5.05 6.06 2.95
C ALA A 80 3.82 6.95 3.05
N ARG A 81 2.63 6.35 2.96
CA ARG A 81 1.46 6.92 3.62
C ARG A 81 1.87 7.01 5.08
N GLY A 82 2.42 8.16 5.46
CA GLY A 82 3.14 8.28 6.71
C GLY A 82 2.26 7.77 7.81
N ALA A 83 2.74 6.83 8.62
CA ALA A 83 2.26 6.60 9.99
C ALA A 83 0.74 6.85 10.18
N ALA A 84 -0.11 6.30 9.31
CA ALA A 84 -1.55 6.51 9.31
C ALA A 84 -2.24 5.17 9.13
N GLY A 85 -2.22 4.45 10.26
CA GLY A 85 -3.26 3.59 10.78
C GLY A 85 -4.12 2.87 9.75
N ASP A 86 -3.67 1.69 9.35
CA ASP A 86 -4.55 0.57 9.02
C ASP A 86 -3.80 -0.71 9.42
N GLY A 87 -3.30 -0.70 10.65
CA GLY A 87 -2.92 -1.91 11.36
C GLY A 87 -4.19 -2.41 12.01
N MET A 88 -4.63 -3.61 11.63
CA MET A 88 -5.57 -4.38 12.43
C MET A 88 -4.80 -4.85 13.68
N ASP A 89 -4.77 -4.03 14.73
CA ASP A 89 -4.32 -4.46 16.06
C ASP A 89 -5.35 -5.38 16.69
N VAL A 90 -5.15 -6.67 16.44
CA VAL A 90 -5.67 -7.73 17.28
C VAL A 90 -4.71 -7.87 18.46
N ASP A 91 -5.29 -7.71 19.65
CA ASP A 91 -4.81 -8.16 20.96
C ASP A 91 -3.71 -7.35 21.67
N GLY A 92 -4.11 -6.82 22.82
CA GLY A 92 -3.42 -7.16 24.07
C GLY A 92 -2.26 -6.28 24.50
N ALA A 93 -2.58 -5.33 25.36
CA ALA A 93 -1.84 -4.95 26.57
C ALA A 93 -0.32 -4.69 26.49
N GLU A 94 0.00 -3.44 26.85
CA GLU A 94 1.24 -2.93 27.46
C GLU A 94 2.37 -2.46 26.54
N GLY A 95 2.70 -1.17 26.69
CA GLY A 95 4.10 -0.75 26.66
C GLY A 95 4.47 0.41 25.72
N GLY A 96 4.03 1.62 26.08
CA GLY A 96 4.87 2.85 26.01
C GLY A 96 5.25 3.43 24.64
N GLY A 97 4.82 4.67 24.39
CA GLY A 97 5.42 5.51 23.33
C GLY A 97 4.51 6.64 22.89
N GLY A 98 4.73 7.84 23.41
CA GLY A 98 3.84 8.99 23.27
C GLY A 98 3.64 9.51 21.84
N GLY A 99 2.48 10.13 21.61
CA GLY A 99 2.27 10.98 20.43
C GLY A 99 0.84 11.14 19.91
N GLY A 100 -0.15 10.36 20.37
CA GLY A 100 -1.51 10.37 19.79
C GLY A 100 -2.68 10.46 20.78
N ALA A 101 -2.42 10.55 22.08
CA ALA A 101 -3.47 10.45 23.11
C ALA A 101 -4.30 11.74 23.34
N GLY A 102 -3.84 12.89 22.82
CA GLY A 102 -4.50 14.17 23.05
C GLY A 102 -5.86 14.30 22.35
N ALA A 103 -5.94 13.99 21.06
CA ALA A 103 -7.16 14.14 20.29
C ALA A 103 -8.21 13.06 20.62
N ALA A 104 -7.77 11.81 20.75
CA ALA A 104 -8.64 10.69 21.14
C ALA A 104 -9.12 10.82 22.59
N GLY A 105 -8.26 11.28 23.51
CA GLY A 105 -8.62 11.53 24.91
C GLY A 105 -9.65 12.65 25.06
N VAL A 106 -9.50 13.76 24.33
CA VAL A 106 -10.47 14.86 24.35
C VAL A 106 -11.84 14.42 23.82
N ALA A 107 -11.88 13.58 22.78
CA ALA A 107 -13.15 13.05 22.26
C ALA A 107 -13.88 12.16 23.27
N LEU A 108 -13.14 11.29 23.99
CA LEU A 108 -13.71 10.46 25.06
C LEU A 108 -14.27 11.32 26.20
N ILE A 109 -13.57 12.39 26.58
CA ILE A 109 -14.02 13.32 27.63
C ILE A 109 -15.30 14.03 27.21
N GLN A 110 -15.40 14.50 25.95
CA GLN A 110 -16.61 15.14 25.45
C GLN A 110 -17.81 14.19 25.43
N ASN A 111 -17.58 12.93 25.04
CA ASN A 111 -18.63 11.93 24.99
C ASN A 111 -19.14 11.60 26.41
N ALA A 112 -18.23 11.47 27.39
CA ALA A 112 -18.58 11.27 28.80
C ALA A 112 -19.38 12.45 29.39
N LEU A 113 -18.99 13.69 29.08
CA LEU A 113 -19.72 14.89 29.51
C LEU A 113 -21.12 14.99 28.88
N MET A 114 -21.27 14.59 27.62
CA MET A 114 -22.57 14.53 26.93
C MET A 114 -23.51 13.52 27.60
N TYR A 115 -23.02 12.31 27.89
CA TYR A 115 -23.82 11.30 28.59
C TYR A 115 -24.24 11.75 29.99
N ALA A 116 -23.34 12.39 30.75
CA ALA A 116 -23.68 12.93 32.07
C ALA A 116 -24.80 13.99 31.98
N LYS A 117 -24.73 14.90 31.00
CA LYS A 117 -25.73 15.94 30.79
C LYS A 117 -27.11 15.40 30.40
N GLU A 118 -27.17 14.34 29.62
CA GLU A 118 -28.43 13.68 29.25
C GLU A 118 -29.11 13.01 30.45
N LEU A 119 -28.31 12.42 31.35
CA LEU A 119 -28.80 11.79 32.58
C LEU A 119 -29.33 12.83 33.58
N GLU A 120 -28.67 13.98 33.70
CA GLU A 120 -29.10 15.07 34.58
C GLU A 120 -30.40 15.75 34.13
N ARG A 121 -30.79 15.63 32.85
CA ARG A 121 -32.04 16.20 32.31
C ARG A 121 -33.30 15.46 32.78
N ILE A 122 -33.17 14.23 33.26
CA ILE A 122 -34.31 13.35 33.60
C ILE A 122 -34.71 13.49 35.09
N VAL A 123 -33.90 14.17 35.90
CA VAL A 123 -34.21 14.48 37.32
C VAL A 123 -35.03 15.76 37.43
#